data_AF-A0A7U9XIB5-F1
#
_entry.id   AF-A0A7U9XIB5-F1
#
_cell.length_a   1.000
_cell.length_b   1.000
_cell.length_c   1.000
_cell.angle_alpha   90.00
_cell.angle_beta   90.00
_cell.angle_gamma   90.00
#
_symmetry.space_group_name_H-M   'P 1'
#
loop_
_entity.id
_entity.type
_entity.pdbx_description
1 polymer ?
#
loop_
_entity_poly.entity_id
_entity_poly.type
_entity_poly.pdbx_seq_one_letter_code
_entity_poly.pdbx_strand_id
1 'polypeptide(L)'
;MRYIRRICCALFIFLTANMPLLNYLLSSNDIIFPKHGGIILMLLLVFGLIVINIVPAVSHRSLPGKRLRICADGCELLIYFLISVSASVICLIAALPALFPGNKMVWFGNLVCVILVEAVVFWSGIIRIYLTSTQIGIKWRVIGLLCGWIPVVHLAVLMKIIWMASEEWRFESGKLMQAQERKDDLLCQTRYPLLMVHGVFFRDFKYFNYWGRIPEELKRHGGVIYYGNHQSAACVADSGKELADRIREIVAETGCGKVNIIAHSKGGLDSRYAISRLGIDEYVASLTTINTPHRGCIFADYLLDKIPGAVKDKTAEGYNSALKVLGDENPDFIAAVTDLTASACKEFNQTVPDKPGVYYQSVGSKLNTASGGRFPLNFSHQLVKYFDGANDGLVAESSFPWGQDYTFLTTSGRRGISHGDMIDLNRENIRDFDVREYYVGLVNGLKEKGF
;
A
#
# COMPACT_ATOMS: atom_id res chain seq x y z
N MET A 1 1.15 2.90 30.12
CA MET A 1 0.54 1.55 30.13
C MET A 1 1.19 0.55 29.16
N ARG A 2 1.39 0.88 27.86
CA ARG A 2 1.96 -0.08 26.88
C ARG A 2 3.33 -0.66 27.30
N TYR A 3 4.30 0.16 27.66
CA TYR A 3 5.66 -0.30 28.02
C TYR A 3 5.66 -1.23 29.23
N ILE A 4 4.86 -0.91 30.25
CA ILE A 4 4.70 -1.74 31.46
C ILE A 4 4.22 -3.15 31.07
N ARG A 5 3.16 -3.25 30.24
CA ARG A 5 2.68 -4.54 29.73
C ARG A 5 3.80 -5.33 29.05
N ARG A 6 4.57 -4.68 28.16
CA ARG A 6 5.65 -5.36 27.43
C ARG A 6 6.69 -5.94 28.38
N ILE A 7 7.08 -5.16 29.40
CA ILE A 7 8.04 -5.60 30.41
C ILE A 7 7.47 -6.78 31.21
N CYS A 8 6.20 -6.70 31.66
CA CYS A 8 5.56 -7.79 32.40
C CYS A 8 5.46 -9.08 31.58
N CYS A 9 4.99 -9.01 30.33
CA CYS A 9 4.87 -10.18 29.46
C CYS A 9 6.24 -10.78 29.11
N ALA A 10 7.23 -9.94 28.81
CA ALA A 10 8.59 -10.40 28.53
C ALA A 10 9.24 -11.02 29.76
N LEU A 11 9.04 -10.44 30.96
CA LEU A 11 9.52 -11.03 32.22
C LEU A 11 8.88 -12.40 32.46
N PHE A 12 7.60 -12.55 32.17
CA PHE A 12 6.91 -13.82 32.31
C PHE A 12 7.47 -14.90 31.38
N ILE A 13 7.72 -14.54 30.11
CA ILE A 13 8.38 -15.44 29.15
C ILE A 13 9.80 -15.77 29.62
N PHE A 14 10.56 -14.79 30.10
CA PHE A 14 11.90 -14.98 30.63
C PHE A 14 11.92 -15.97 31.81
N LEU A 15 11.01 -15.83 32.77
CA LEU A 15 10.88 -16.75 33.90
C LEU A 15 10.51 -18.17 33.43
N THR A 16 9.66 -18.28 32.41
CA THR A 16 9.28 -19.57 31.82
C THR A 16 10.45 -20.20 31.05
N ALA A 17 11.22 -19.39 30.31
CA ALA A 17 12.40 -19.82 29.55
C ALA A 17 13.54 -20.28 30.47
N ASN A 18 13.68 -19.67 31.65
CA ASN A 18 14.70 -20.02 32.63
C ASN A 18 14.16 -20.92 33.76
N MET A 19 13.10 -21.68 33.49
CA MET A 19 12.43 -22.50 34.49
C MET A 19 13.33 -23.56 35.15
N PRO A 20 14.23 -24.27 34.43
CA PRO A 20 15.16 -25.21 35.07
C PRO A 20 16.09 -24.53 36.08
N LEU A 21 16.60 -23.34 35.75
CA LEU A 21 17.43 -22.55 36.65
C LEU A 21 16.64 -22.02 37.85
N LEU A 22 15.42 -21.50 37.60
CA LEU A 22 14.53 -21.03 38.65
C LEU A 22 14.20 -22.14 39.65
N ASN A 23 13.91 -23.34 39.17
CA ASN A 23 13.65 -24.50 40.02
C ASN A 23 14.86 -24.89 40.88
N TYR A 24 16.06 -24.88 40.28
CA TYR A 24 17.29 -25.15 41.00
C TYR A 24 17.51 -24.14 42.15
N LEU A 25 17.37 -22.84 41.86
CA LEU A 25 17.54 -21.77 42.86
C LEU A 25 16.51 -21.83 43.99
N LEU A 26 15.24 -22.16 43.67
CA LEU A 26 14.19 -22.31 44.67
C LEU A 26 14.41 -23.55 45.53
N SER A 27 14.96 -24.63 44.96
CA SER A 27 15.24 -25.87 45.69
C SER A 27 16.51 -25.79 46.53
N SER A 28 17.46 -24.90 46.19
CA SER A 28 18.76 -24.80 46.87
C SER A 28 18.79 -23.83 48.06
N ASN A 29 17.84 -22.89 48.15
CA ASN A 29 17.87 -21.79 49.13
C ASN A 29 16.93 -21.99 50.34
N ASP A 30 16.37 -23.19 50.56
CA ASP A 30 15.35 -23.44 51.61
C ASP A 30 14.21 -22.41 51.64
N ILE A 31 13.92 -21.80 50.48
CA ILE A 31 12.80 -20.86 50.34
C ILE A 31 11.54 -21.73 50.38
N ILE A 32 10.77 -21.55 51.45
CA ILE A 32 9.58 -22.29 51.87
C ILE A 32 8.53 -22.33 50.74
N PHE A 33 8.72 -23.20 49.75
CA PHE A 33 7.64 -23.67 48.90
C PHE A 33 7.35 -25.12 49.31
N PRO A 34 6.11 -25.47 49.68
CA PRO A 34 5.75 -26.86 49.95
C PRO A 34 6.12 -27.72 48.73
N LYS A 35 6.39 -29.02 48.92
CA LYS A 35 6.81 -29.95 47.83
C LYS A 35 6.00 -29.85 46.53
N HIS A 36 4.75 -29.35 46.58
CA HIS A 36 3.87 -29.13 45.44
C HIS A 36 3.85 -27.69 44.87
N GLY A 37 4.34 -26.69 45.62
CA GLY A 37 4.35 -25.28 45.23
C GLY A 37 5.24 -24.98 44.00
N GLY A 38 6.38 -25.65 43.88
CA GLY A 38 7.25 -25.54 42.71
C GLY A 38 6.58 -26.05 41.42
N ILE A 39 5.87 -27.18 41.50
CA ILE A 39 5.13 -27.76 40.35
C ILE A 39 3.99 -26.83 39.93
N ILE A 40 3.24 -26.28 40.89
CA ILE A 40 2.15 -25.34 40.61
C ILE A 40 2.68 -24.09 39.91
N LEU A 41 3.80 -23.52 40.39
CA LEU A 41 4.44 -22.37 39.76
C LEU A 41 4.86 -22.66 38.31
N MET A 42 5.45 -23.82 38.04
CA MET A 42 5.82 -24.23 36.68
C MET A 42 4.60 -24.34 35.76
N LEU A 43 3.52 -24.97 36.22
CA LEU A 43 2.28 -25.10 35.45
C LEU A 43 1.67 -23.72 35.16
N LEU A 44 1.71 -22.79 36.12
CA LEU A 44 1.25 -21.42 35.93
C LEU A 44 2.11 -20.68 34.89
N LEU A 45 3.43 -20.85 34.90
CA LEU A 45 4.34 -20.29 33.90
C LEU A 45 4.05 -20.85 32.50
N VAL A 46 3.84 -22.16 32.35
CA VAL A 46 3.47 -22.75 31.06
C VAL A 46 2.09 -22.25 30.60
N PHE A 47 1.10 -22.21 31.49
CA PHE A 47 -0.23 -21.70 31.17
C PHE A 47 -0.19 -20.23 30.73
N GLY A 48 0.53 -19.38 31.46
CA GLY A 48 0.68 -17.99 31.10
C GLY A 48 1.43 -17.80 29.77
N LEU A 49 2.41 -18.63 29.45
CA LEU A 49 3.08 -18.63 28.14
C LEU A 49 2.08 -18.92 27.01
N ILE A 50 1.18 -19.90 27.20
CA ILE A 50 0.12 -20.21 26.24
C ILE A 50 -0.83 -19.01 26.08
N VAL A 51 -1.27 -18.41 27.19
CA VAL A 51 -2.14 -17.23 27.18
C VAL A 51 -1.49 -16.05 26.47
N ILE A 52 -0.22 -15.75 26.76
CA ILE A 52 0.54 -14.67 26.10
C ILE A 52 0.65 -14.94 24.60
N ASN A 53 0.86 -16.19 24.18
CA ASN A 53 0.88 -16.54 22.76
C ASN A 53 -0.47 -16.28 22.09
N ILE A 54 -1.59 -16.64 22.71
CA ILE A 54 -2.93 -16.48 22.11
C ILE A 54 -3.42 -15.03 22.16
N VAL A 55 -3.14 -14.33 23.27
CA VAL A 55 -3.58 -12.96 23.54
C VAL A 55 -2.40 -12.10 24.04
N PRO A 56 -1.47 -11.69 23.16
CA PRO A 56 -0.30 -10.91 23.57
C PRO A 56 -0.70 -9.54 24.17
N ALA A 57 -1.79 -8.97 23.67
CA ALA A 57 -2.30 -7.69 24.13
C ALA A 57 -3.83 -7.63 24.06
N VAL A 58 -4.47 -7.58 25.24
CA VAL A 58 -5.94 -7.42 25.33
C VAL A 58 -6.43 -6.15 24.63
N SER A 59 -5.64 -5.06 24.68
CA SER A 59 -5.95 -3.81 24.01
C SER A 59 -6.07 -3.93 22.48
N HIS A 60 -5.53 -4.98 21.86
CA HIS A 60 -5.69 -5.20 20.42
C HIS A 60 -7.08 -5.77 20.05
N ARG A 61 -7.86 -6.22 21.03
CA ARG A 61 -9.21 -6.73 20.79
C ARG A 61 -10.19 -5.64 20.35
N SER A 62 -9.89 -4.37 20.61
CA SER A 62 -10.64 -3.22 20.06
C SER A 62 -10.19 -2.81 18.66
N LEU A 63 -9.09 -3.35 18.13
CA LEU A 63 -8.64 -2.97 16.79
C LEU A 63 -9.62 -3.45 15.71
N PRO A 64 -9.91 -2.60 14.71
CA PRO A 64 -10.75 -2.97 13.57
C PRO A 64 -9.99 -3.96 12.67
N GLY A 65 -10.73 -4.96 12.16
CA GLY A 65 -10.19 -5.95 11.23
C GLY A 65 -9.37 -7.07 11.89
N LYS A 66 -9.76 -8.32 11.62
CA LYS A 66 -9.08 -9.52 12.15
C LYS A 66 -7.61 -9.60 11.71
N ARG A 67 -7.31 -9.23 10.46
CA ARG A 67 -5.94 -9.23 9.90
C ARG A 67 -5.00 -8.31 10.67
N LEU A 68 -5.41 -7.06 10.89
CA LEU A 68 -4.59 -6.05 11.58
C LEU A 68 -4.34 -6.42 13.04
N ARG A 69 -5.35 -7.00 13.69
CA ARG A 69 -5.22 -7.54 15.05
C ARG A 69 -4.17 -8.63 15.14
N ILE A 70 -4.23 -9.61 14.23
CA ILE A 70 -3.25 -10.71 14.19
C ILE A 70 -1.84 -10.16 13.89
N CYS A 71 -1.72 -9.19 12.99
CA CYS A 71 -0.46 -8.51 12.69
C CYS A 71 0.11 -7.80 13.94
N ALA A 72 -0.72 -7.02 14.64
CA ALA A 72 -0.35 -6.31 15.86
C ALA A 72 0.07 -7.27 16.99
N ASP A 73 -0.66 -8.37 17.16
CA ASP A 73 -0.33 -9.44 18.10
C ASP A 73 1.03 -10.09 17.75
N GLY A 74 1.29 -10.33 16.46
CA GLY A 74 2.59 -10.83 15.98
C GLY A 74 3.75 -9.88 16.30
N CYS A 75 3.55 -8.57 16.11
CA CYS A 75 4.55 -7.56 16.48
C CYS A 75 4.85 -7.56 17.98
N GLU A 76 3.84 -7.69 18.84
CA GLU A 76 4.07 -7.73 20.29
C GLU A 76 4.83 -8.98 20.72
N LEU A 77 4.50 -10.16 20.16
CA LEU A 77 5.24 -11.40 20.46
C LEU A 77 6.72 -11.30 20.09
N LEU A 78 7.05 -10.75 18.93
CA LEU A 78 8.45 -10.59 18.53
C LEU A 78 9.20 -9.57 19.39
N ILE A 79 8.50 -8.54 19.91
CA ILE A 79 9.09 -7.61 20.87
C ILE A 79 9.32 -8.30 22.22
N TYR A 80 8.39 -9.16 22.67
CA TYR A 80 8.57 -9.91 23.90
C TYR A 80 9.73 -10.88 23.79
N PHE A 81 9.82 -11.61 22.66
CA PHE A 81 10.95 -12.45 22.30
C PHE A 81 12.28 -11.68 22.39
N LEU A 82 12.40 -10.51 21.75
CA LEU A 82 13.65 -9.74 21.77
C LEU A 82 14.08 -9.32 23.18
N ILE A 83 13.14 -8.92 24.04
CA ILE A 83 13.43 -8.55 25.43
C ILE A 83 13.82 -9.80 26.23
N SER A 84 13.02 -10.87 26.13
CA SER A 84 13.19 -12.10 26.90
C SER A 84 14.45 -12.86 26.53
N VAL A 85 14.75 -13.00 25.22
CA VAL A 85 15.97 -13.67 24.75
C VAL A 85 17.22 -12.92 25.19
N SER A 86 17.19 -11.57 25.16
CA SER A 86 18.32 -10.75 25.61
C SER A 86 18.58 -10.95 27.10
N ALA A 87 17.52 -10.93 27.92
CA ALA A 87 17.63 -11.20 29.35
C ALA A 87 18.10 -12.64 29.64
N SER A 88 17.60 -13.63 28.89
CA SER A 88 17.97 -15.05 29.02
C SER A 88 19.43 -15.29 28.65
N VAL A 89 19.96 -14.65 27.61
CA VAL A 89 21.38 -14.73 27.25
C VAL A 89 22.26 -14.16 28.36
N ILE A 90 21.91 -13.00 28.93
CA ILE A 90 22.64 -12.42 30.06
C ILE A 90 22.60 -13.37 31.26
N CYS A 91 21.43 -13.96 31.56
CA CYS A 91 21.25 -14.92 32.65
C CYS A 91 22.11 -16.19 32.46
N LEU A 92 22.13 -16.76 31.25
CA LEU A 92 22.95 -17.94 30.93
C LEU A 92 24.45 -17.68 31.09
N ILE A 93 24.92 -16.50 30.67
CA ILE A 93 26.32 -16.08 30.82
C ILE A 93 26.64 -15.92 32.31
N ALA A 94 25.79 -15.24 33.07
CA ALA A 94 25.99 -15.01 34.50
C ALA A 94 25.94 -16.31 35.33
N ALA A 95 25.11 -17.28 34.93
CA ALA A 95 24.97 -18.57 35.60
C ALA A 95 26.12 -19.55 35.28
N LEU A 96 26.91 -19.29 34.24
CA LEU A 96 27.99 -20.17 33.78
C LEU A 96 29.03 -20.46 34.88
N PRO A 97 29.68 -19.46 35.53
CA PRO A 97 30.68 -19.74 36.57
C PRO A 97 30.09 -20.45 37.81
N ALA A 98 28.81 -20.22 38.12
CA ALA A 98 28.16 -20.78 39.30
C ALA A 98 27.75 -22.26 39.10
N LEU A 99 27.27 -22.63 37.92
CA LEU A 99 26.70 -23.96 37.67
C LEU A 99 27.64 -24.92 36.98
N PHE A 100 28.56 -24.44 36.14
CA PHE A 100 29.41 -25.33 35.34
C PHE A 100 30.34 -26.24 36.16
N PRO A 101 30.92 -25.80 37.31
CA PRO A 101 31.81 -26.65 38.11
C PRO A 101 31.13 -27.86 38.78
N GLY A 102 29.84 -27.78 39.11
CA GLY A 102 29.15 -28.82 39.90
C GLY A 102 27.81 -29.31 39.36
N ASN A 103 27.08 -28.47 38.60
CA ASN A 103 25.70 -28.71 38.17
C ASN A 103 25.49 -28.38 36.68
N LYS A 104 26.46 -28.72 35.82
CA LYS A 104 26.42 -28.42 34.37
C LYS A 104 25.15 -28.88 33.65
N MET A 105 24.51 -29.96 34.13
CA MET A 105 23.25 -30.46 33.54
C MET A 105 22.09 -29.47 33.73
N VAL A 106 22.06 -28.72 34.83
CA VAL A 106 21.06 -27.66 35.05
C VAL A 106 21.27 -26.54 34.03
N TRP A 107 22.52 -26.17 33.76
CA TRP A 107 22.85 -25.15 32.78
C TRP A 107 22.44 -25.58 31.36
N PHE A 108 22.78 -26.80 30.93
CA PHE A 108 22.36 -27.33 29.63
C PHE A 108 20.84 -27.49 29.51
N GLY A 109 20.18 -27.98 30.57
CA GLY A 109 18.72 -28.06 30.62
C GLY A 109 18.06 -26.67 30.50
N ASN A 110 18.63 -25.66 31.16
CA ASN A 110 18.18 -24.28 31.06
C ASN A 110 18.37 -23.74 29.63
N LEU A 111 19.53 -23.96 29.01
CA LEU A 111 19.79 -23.57 27.63
C LEU A 111 18.74 -24.16 26.67
N VAL A 112 18.46 -25.46 26.78
CA VAL A 112 17.44 -26.13 25.94
C VAL A 112 16.05 -25.53 26.20
N CYS A 113 15.69 -25.27 27.46
CA CYS A 113 14.41 -24.66 27.81
C CYS A 113 14.27 -23.25 27.21
N VAL A 114 15.32 -22.42 27.32
CA VAL A 114 15.37 -21.09 26.70
C VAL A 114 15.15 -21.21 25.19
N ILE A 115 15.87 -22.10 24.51
CA ILE A 115 15.72 -22.29 23.05
C ILE A 115 14.28 -22.66 22.70
N LEU A 116 13.66 -23.62 23.40
CA LEU A 116 12.31 -24.09 23.10
C LEU A 116 11.24 -23.02 23.37
N VAL A 117 11.29 -22.36 24.53
CA VAL A 117 10.30 -21.33 24.91
C VAL A 117 10.40 -20.13 23.97
N GLU A 118 11.61 -19.64 23.70
CA GLU A 118 11.82 -18.50 22.80
C GLU A 118 11.46 -18.85 21.35
N ALA A 119 11.72 -20.08 20.90
CA ALA A 119 11.31 -20.54 19.57
C ALA A 119 9.78 -20.50 19.39
N VAL A 120 9.01 -20.94 20.39
CA VAL A 120 7.54 -20.88 20.34
C VAL A 120 7.05 -19.44 20.17
N VAL A 121 7.57 -18.51 20.98
CA VAL A 121 7.18 -17.09 20.92
C VAL A 121 7.60 -16.47 19.59
N PHE A 122 8.82 -16.73 19.14
CA PHE A 122 9.36 -16.24 17.87
C PHE A 122 8.52 -16.71 16.67
N TRP A 123 8.32 -18.03 16.54
CA TRP A 123 7.60 -18.59 15.39
C TRP A 123 6.12 -18.15 15.37
N SER A 124 5.47 -18.12 16.54
CA SER A 124 4.12 -17.58 16.69
C SER A 124 4.03 -16.12 16.23
N GLY A 125 5.01 -15.29 16.58
CA GLY A 125 5.09 -13.89 16.18
C GLY A 125 5.35 -13.71 14.67
N ILE A 126 6.40 -14.34 14.13
CA ILE A 126 6.84 -14.13 12.75
C ILE A 126 5.85 -14.70 11.74
N ILE A 127 5.23 -15.85 12.02
CA ILE A 127 4.21 -16.45 11.15
C ILE A 127 3.01 -15.51 11.05
N ARG A 128 2.54 -14.94 12.17
CA ARG A 128 1.44 -13.97 12.15
C ARG A 128 1.75 -12.78 11.27
N ILE A 129 2.94 -12.19 11.42
CA ILE A 129 3.35 -11.05 10.59
C ILE A 129 3.43 -11.45 9.11
N TYR A 130 4.04 -12.59 8.78
CA TYR A 130 4.22 -13.02 7.39
C TYR A 130 2.90 -13.33 6.69
N LEU A 131 1.93 -13.88 7.41
CA LEU A 131 0.61 -14.20 6.88
C LEU A 131 -0.31 -12.99 6.77
N THR A 132 -0.10 -11.93 7.57
CA THR A 132 -1.09 -10.85 7.69
C THR A 132 -0.62 -9.49 7.24
N SER A 133 0.68 -9.16 7.30
CA SER A 133 1.20 -7.87 6.84
C SER A 133 1.29 -7.83 5.32
N THR A 134 0.72 -6.78 4.71
CA THR A 134 0.83 -6.52 3.27
C THR A 134 1.99 -5.59 2.93
N GLN A 135 2.44 -4.75 3.87
CA GLN A 135 3.47 -3.74 3.62
C GLN A 135 4.90 -4.29 3.60
N ILE A 136 5.16 -5.45 4.23
CA ILE A 136 6.48 -6.09 4.18
C ILE A 136 6.85 -6.49 2.75
N GLY A 137 5.87 -6.93 1.96
CA GLY A 137 6.08 -7.47 0.62
C GLY A 137 6.95 -8.74 0.58
N ILE A 138 7.13 -9.30 -0.61
CA ILE A 138 7.91 -10.54 -0.80
C ILE A 138 9.40 -10.33 -0.52
N LYS A 139 9.95 -9.17 -0.88
CA LYS A 139 11.36 -8.82 -0.75
C LYS A 139 11.86 -9.02 0.68
N TRP A 140 11.20 -8.41 1.66
CA TRP A 140 11.63 -8.48 3.06
C TRP A 140 11.32 -9.82 3.72
N ARG A 141 10.28 -10.54 3.27
CA ARG A 141 10.04 -11.93 3.71
C ARG A 141 11.19 -12.85 3.31
N VAL A 142 11.64 -12.75 2.06
CA VAL A 142 12.78 -13.53 1.53
C VAL A 142 14.09 -13.14 2.22
N ILE A 143 14.38 -11.84 2.38
CA ILE A 143 15.57 -11.39 3.14
C ILE A 143 15.54 -11.94 4.57
N GLY A 144 14.39 -11.92 5.26
CA GLY A 144 14.24 -12.50 6.59
C GLY A 144 14.55 -14.00 6.64
N LEU A 145 14.12 -14.76 5.62
CA LEU A 145 14.41 -16.21 5.54
C LEU A 145 15.90 -16.48 5.28
N LEU A 146 16.52 -15.74 4.35
CA LEU A 146 17.92 -15.93 3.97
C LEU A 146 18.89 -15.47 5.07
N CYS A 147 18.60 -14.34 5.71
CA CYS A 147 19.46 -13.76 6.74
C CYS A 147 19.25 -14.36 8.13
N GLY A 148 18.25 -15.24 8.32
CA GLY A 148 17.88 -15.78 9.64
C GLY A 148 19.02 -16.51 10.37
N TRP A 149 19.99 -17.04 9.63
CA TRP A 149 21.13 -17.79 10.17
C TRP A 149 22.41 -16.96 10.33
N ILE A 150 22.39 -15.69 9.91
CA ILE A 150 23.56 -14.81 9.96
C ILE A 150 23.54 -14.06 11.30
N PRO A 151 24.53 -14.26 12.20
CA PRO A 151 24.59 -13.56 13.48
C PRO A 151 24.54 -12.04 13.31
N VAL A 152 23.87 -11.34 14.22
CA VAL A 152 23.63 -9.87 14.21
C VAL A 152 22.73 -9.39 13.07
N VAL A 153 22.95 -9.82 11.83
CA VAL A 153 22.17 -9.43 10.65
C VAL A 153 20.71 -9.86 10.80
N HIS A 154 20.44 -11.08 11.30
CA HIS A 154 19.08 -11.53 11.56
C HIS A 154 18.32 -10.60 12.52
N LEU A 155 18.99 -10.02 13.53
CA LEU A 155 18.37 -9.08 14.47
C LEU A 155 18.02 -7.76 13.79
N ALA A 156 18.93 -7.22 12.97
CA ALA A 156 18.68 -5.99 12.21
C ALA A 156 17.49 -6.15 11.25
N VAL A 157 17.44 -7.29 10.53
CA VAL A 157 16.32 -7.62 9.62
C VAL A 157 15.03 -7.82 10.39
N LEU A 158 15.06 -8.55 11.52
CA LEU A 158 13.90 -8.76 12.38
C LEU A 158 13.33 -7.44 12.90
N MET A 159 14.19 -6.54 13.40
CA MET A 159 13.80 -5.20 13.85
C MET A 159 13.13 -4.40 12.73
N LYS A 160 13.66 -4.49 11.50
CA LYS A 160 13.07 -3.84 10.33
C LYS A 160 11.68 -4.40 10.00
N ILE A 161 11.51 -5.72 10.04
CA ILE A 161 10.22 -6.42 9.83
C ILE A 161 9.19 -5.98 10.88
N ILE A 162 9.56 -6.00 12.16
CA ILE A 162 8.70 -5.56 13.27
C ILE A 162 8.28 -4.11 13.07
N TRP A 163 9.22 -3.24 12.68
CA TRP A 163 8.93 -1.83 12.43
C TRP A 163 7.92 -1.65 11.29
N MET A 164 8.14 -2.29 10.13
CA MET A 164 7.23 -2.18 8.98
C MET A 164 5.82 -2.69 9.32
N ALA A 165 5.71 -3.86 9.95
CA ALA A 165 4.41 -4.40 10.37
C ALA A 165 3.75 -3.53 11.45
N SER A 166 4.54 -2.96 12.36
CA SER A 166 4.04 -2.05 13.40
C SER A 166 3.49 -0.76 12.83
N GLU A 167 4.16 -0.17 11.84
CA GLU A 167 3.68 1.02 11.14
C GLU A 167 2.42 0.71 10.33
N GLU A 168 2.39 -0.45 9.64
CA GLU A 168 1.21 -0.89 8.89
C GLU A 168 -0.04 -0.96 9.76
N TRP A 169 0.00 -1.72 10.87
CA TRP A 169 -1.22 -1.91 11.65
C TRP A 169 -1.67 -0.62 12.32
N ARG A 170 -0.74 0.24 12.77
CA ARG A 170 -1.08 1.54 13.36
C ARG A 170 -1.75 2.45 12.34
N PHE A 171 -1.15 2.56 11.16
CA PHE A 171 -1.67 3.38 10.08
C PHE A 171 -3.05 2.91 9.63
N GLU A 172 -3.19 1.63 9.28
CA GLU A 172 -4.46 1.09 8.77
C GLU A 172 -5.56 1.06 9.84
N SER A 173 -5.24 0.73 11.10
CA SER A 173 -6.25 0.75 12.17
C SER A 173 -6.73 2.17 12.46
N GLY A 174 -5.82 3.15 12.51
CA GLY A 174 -6.18 4.55 12.67
C GLY A 174 -7.10 5.04 11.55
N LYS A 175 -6.82 4.64 10.30
CA LYS A 175 -7.67 5.00 9.15
C LYS A 175 -9.05 4.36 9.21
N LEU A 176 -9.15 3.09 9.56
CA LEU A 176 -10.44 2.43 9.73
C LEU A 176 -11.28 3.06 10.84
N MET A 177 -10.65 3.45 11.96
CA MET A 177 -11.33 4.15 13.04
C MET A 177 -11.83 5.53 12.59
N GLN A 178 -10.97 6.32 11.93
CA GLN A 178 -11.32 7.64 11.40
C GLN A 178 -12.44 7.57 10.36
N ALA A 179 -12.43 6.56 9.49
CA ALA A 179 -13.48 6.33 8.51
C ALA A 179 -14.80 5.91 9.17
N GLN A 180 -14.75 5.15 10.27
CA GLN A 180 -15.92 4.76 11.03
C GLN A 180 -16.54 5.96 11.78
N GLU A 181 -15.71 6.86 12.32
CA GLU A 181 -16.16 8.08 12.99
C GLU A 181 -16.86 9.05 12.03
N ARG A 182 -16.36 9.18 10.79
CA ARG A 182 -16.91 10.10 9.76
C ARG A 182 -17.95 9.47 8.84
N LYS A 183 -18.36 8.22 9.09
CA LYS A 183 -19.22 7.47 8.16
C LYS A 183 -20.54 8.19 7.88
N ASP A 184 -21.09 8.87 8.89
CA ASP A 184 -22.38 9.53 8.81
C ASP A 184 -22.31 10.92 8.14
N ASP A 185 -21.10 11.44 7.88
CA ASP A 185 -20.90 12.74 7.21
C ASP A 185 -21.16 12.68 5.70
N LEU A 186 -21.21 11.46 5.13
CA LEU A 186 -21.46 11.19 3.71
C LEU A 186 -20.62 12.09 2.78
N LEU A 187 -19.33 12.23 3.10
CA LEU A 187 -18.39 13.19 2.47
C LEU A 187 -18.30 13.03 0.95
N CYS A 188 -18.55 11.84 0.43
CA CYS A 188 -18.44 11.53 -1.00
C CYS A 188 -19.78 11.42 -1.71
N GLN A 189 -20.90 11.77 -1.06
CA GLN A 189 -22.22 11.80 -1.68
C GLN A 189 -22.39 13.06 -2.54
N THR A 190 -21.88 13.02 -3.78
CA THR A 190 -22.04 14.05 -4.81
C THR A 190 -23.45 14.02 -5.42
N ARG A 191 -23.85 15.12 -6.07
CA ARG A 191 -25.13 15.22 -6.81
C ARG A 191 -25.14 14.28 -8.02
N TYR A 192 -24.03 14.20 -8.73
CA TYR A 192 -23.82 13.32 -9.88
C TYR A 192 -22.85 12.18 -9.52
N PRO A 193 -23.07 10.96 -10.01
CA PRO A 193 -22.19 9.83 -9.72
C PRO A 193 -20.79 10.03 -10.30
N LEU A 194 -19.81 9.36 -9.68
CA LEU A 194 -18.41 9.38 -10.10
C LEU A 194 -18.19 8.38 -11.24
N LEU A 195 -17.54 8.80 -12.32
CA LEU A 195 -17.02 7.94 -13.37
C LEU A 195 -15.49 7.88 -13.27
N MET A 196 -14.97 6.71 -12.90
CA MET A 196 -13.52 6.50 -12.84
C MET A 196 -13.00 6.01 -14.20
N VAL A 197 -12.03 6.73 -14.76
CA VAL A 197 -11.48 6.49 -16.11
C VAL A 197 -9.99 6.17 -16.02
N HIS A 198 -9.62 4.91 -16.26
CA HIS A 198 -8.23 4.45 -16.22
C HIS A 198 -7.38 5.02 -17.37
N GLY A 199 -6.05 4.88 -17.25
CA GLY A 199 -5.09 5.20 -18.30
C GLY A 199 -4.64 3.96 -19.11
N VAL A 200 -3.44 4.06 -19.70
CA VAL A 200 -2.85 2.96 -20.48
C VAL A 200 -2.40 1.81 -19.58
N PHE A 201 -2.38 0.59 -20.15
CA PHE A 201 -1.79 -0.65 -19.64
C PHE A 201 -2.61 -1.49 -18.66
N PHE A 202 -3.60 -0.91 -17.98
CA PHE A 202 -4.42 -1.64 -17.02
C PHE A 202 -5.86 -1.15 -17.08
N ARG A 203 -6.82 -2.09 -17.19
CA ARG A 203 -8.25 -1.82 -17.14
C ARG A 203 -8.81 -1.88 -15.71
N ASP A 204 -10.04 -1.39 -15.56
CA ASP A 204 -10.85 -1.56 -14.35
C ASP A 204 -11.36 -3.01 -14.23
N PHE A 205 -10.53 -3.94 -13.73
CA PHE A 205 -10.94 -5.34 -13.55
C PHE A 205 -11.72 -5.61 -12.26
N LYS A 206 -12.65 -6.58 -12.33
CA LYS A 206 -13.39 -7.11 -11.18
C LYS A 206 -12.49 -7.76 -10.10
N TYR A 207 -11.36 -8.36 -10.49
CA TYR A 207 -10.47 -9.08 -9.58
C TYR A 207 -9.23 -8.28 -9.14
N PHE A 208 -8.75 -7.35 -9.97
CA PHE A 208 -7.64 -6.45 -9.62
C PHE A 208 -7.99 -5.03 -10.06
N ASN A 209 -8.60 -4.28 -9.15
CA ASN A 209 -9.07 -2.93 -9.43
C ASN A 209 -7.87 -2.00 -9.67
N TYR A 210 -7.89 -1.28 -10.80
CA TYR A 210 -6.92 -0.27 -11.20
C TYR A 210 -6.70 0.79 -10.11
N TRP A 211 -7.77 1.16 -9.42
CA TRP A 211 -7.82 2.22 -8.42
C TRP A 211 -7.50 1.72 -6.99
N GLY A 212 -6.97 0.51 -6.86
CA GLY A 212 -6.53 -0.05 -5.58
C GLY A 212 -7.60 -0.01 -4.49
N ARG A 213 -7.30 0.64 -3.37
CA ARG A 213 -8.20 0.78 -2.20
C ARG A 213 -9.12 2.01 -2.28
N ILE A 214 -8.99 2.88 -3.29
CA ILE A 214 -9.71 4.17 -3.38
C ILE A 214 -11.22 3.99 -3.49
N PRO A 215 -11.77 3.15 -4.39
CA PRO A 215 -13.22 3.10 -4.61
C PRO A 215 -14.01 2.61 -3.40
N GLU A 216 -13.44 1.66 -2.64
CA GLU A 216 -14.07 1.16 -1.42
C GLU A 216 -14.15 2.24 -0.34
N GLU A 217 -13.14 3.11 -0.25
CA GLU A 217 -13.17 4.23 0.70
C GLU A 217 -14.21 5.28 0.28
N LEU A 218 -14.25 5.65 -1.01
CA LEU A 218 -15.24 6.59 -1.54
C LEU A 218 -16.68 6.08 -1.34
N LYS A 219 -16.94 4.78 -1.58
CA LYS A 219 -18.24 4.15 -1.33
C LYS A 219 -18.62 4.16 0.14
N ARG A 220 -17.65 3.97 1.05
CA ARG A 220 -17.89 4.04 2.50
C ARG A 220 -18.40 5.42 2.93
N HIS A 221 -17.99 6.47 2.22
CA HIS A 221 -18.43 7.86 2.42
C HIS A 221 -19.61 8.27 1.53
N GLY A 222 -20.35 7.31 0.96
CA GLY A 222 -21.58 7.57 0.19
C GLY A 222 -21.39 7.81 -1.30
N GLY A 223 -20.18 7.66 -1.84
CA GLY A 223 -19.91 7.83 -3.27
C GLY A 223 -20.53 6.72 -4.12
N VAL A 224 -21.24 7.12 -5.18
CA VAL A 224 -21.73 6.21 -6.23
C VAL A 224 -20.71 6.20 -7.36
N ILE A 225 -20.19 5.02 -7.70
CA ILE A 225 -19.05 4.87 -8.61
C ILE A 225 -19.41 3.96 -9.79
N TYR A 226 -19.16 4.46 -10.99
CA TYR A 226 -19.09 3.72 -12.24
C TYR A 226 -17.66 3.71 -12.78
N TYR A 227 -17.39 2.77 -13.68
CA TYR A 227 -16.12 2.62 -14.37
C TYR A 227 -16.29 2.86 -15.87
N GLY A 228 -15.24 3.41 -16.49
CA GLY A 228 -15.23 3.70 -17.93
C GLY A 228 -15.30 2.44 -18.80
N ASN A 229 -14.72 1.33 -18.37
CA ASN A 229 -14.71 0.03 -19.08
C ASN A 229 -14.23 0.08 -20.55
N HIS A 230 -13.55 1.13 -20.96
CA HIS A 230 -13.01 1.30 -22.30
C HIS A 230 -11.72 0.46 -22.49
N GLN A 231 -11.21 0.38 -23.71
CA GLN A 231 -9.96 -0.30 -24.04
C GLN A 231 -8.75 0.48 -23.51
N SER A 232 -7.80 -0.20 -22.86
CA SER A 232 -6.66 0.49 -22.23
C SER A 232 -5.56 0.91 -23.20
N ALA A 233 -5.47 0.27 -24.37
CA ALA A 233 -4.46 0.57 -25.39
C ALA A 233 -5.04 1.00 -26.74
N ALA A 234 -6.30 1.44 -26.80
CA ALA A 234 -6.82 2.08 -28.00
C ALA A 234 -6.32 3.53 -28.11
N CYS A 235 -6.36 4.10 -29.31
CA CYS A 235 -6.07 5.52 -29.51
C CYS A 235 -7.07 6.40 -28.72
N VAL A 236 -6.72 7.66 -28.51
CA VAL A 236 -7.53 8.61 -27.73
C VAL A 236 -8.93 8.80 -28.34
N ALA A 237 -9.03 8.82 -29.66
CA ALA A 237 -10.31 8.98 -30.35
C ALA A 237 -11.25 7.80 -30.13
N ASP A 238 -10.76 6.57 -30.28
CA ASP A 238 -11.54 5.34 -30.09
C ASP A 238 -11.92 5.14 -28.63
N SER A 239 -10.98 5.36 -27.71
CA SER A 239 -11.22 5.32 -26.27
C SER A 239 -12.27 6.35 -25.85
N GLY A 240 -12.18 7.56 -26.42
CA GLY A 240 -13.16 8.62 -26.21
C GLY A 240 -14.55 8.24 -26.70
N LYS A 241 -14.66 7.49 -27.81
CA LYS A 241 -15.94 6.99 -28.32
C LYS A 241 -16.58 5.98 -27.39
N GLU A 242 -15.83 5.00 -26.93
CA GLU A 242 -16.32 4.01 -25.95
C GLU A 242 -16.75 4.70 -24.64
N LEU A 243 -15.98 5.68 -24.17
CA LEU A 243 -16.34 6.48 -23.00
C LEU A 243 -17.61 7.30 -23.21
N ALA A 244 -17.78 7.91 -24.38
CA ALA A 244 -18.98 8.68 -24.70
C ALA A 244 -20.23 7.78 -24.67
N ASP A 245 -20.14 6.59 -25.26
CA ASP A 245 -21.24 5.62 -25.25
C ASP A 245 -21.54 5.13 -23.83
N ARG A 246 -20.50 4.85 -23.05
CA ARG A 246 -20.65 4.45 -21.64
C ARG A 246 -21.30 5.53 -20.77
N ILE A 247 -20.97 6.80 -20.97
CA ILE A 247 -21.58 7.92 -20.24
C ILE A 247 -23.07 8.01 -20.56
N ARG A 248 -23.44 7.90 -21.85
CA ARG A 248 -24.84 7.92 -22.27
C ARG A 248 -25.63 6.75 -21.66
N GLU A 249 -25.05 5.56 -21.66
CA GLU A 249 -25.63 4.37 -21.03
C GLU A 249 -25.91 4.62 -19.54
N ILE A 250 -24.92 5.08 -18.78
CA ILE A 250 -25.08 5.36 -17.34
C ILE A 250 -26.18 6.40 -17.10
N VAL A 251 -26.19 7.49 -17.86
CA VAL A 251 -27.20 8.54 -17.70
C VAL A 251 -28.60 8.02 -18.04
N ALA A 252 -28.74 7.22 -19.10
CA ALA A 252 -30.00 6.65 -19.52
C ALA A 252 -30.54 5.63 -18.50
N GLU A 253 -29.68 4.76 -17.96
CA GLU A 253 -30.08 3.73 -17.00
C GLU A 253 -30.42 4.29 -15.62
N THR A 254 -29.69 5.31 -15.17
CA THR A 254 -29.79 5.83 -13.80
C THR A 254 -30.65 7.07 -13.67
N GLY A 255 -30.87 7.81 -14.77
CA GLY A 255 -31.54 9.11 -14.76
C GLY A 255 -30.74 10.20 -14.04
N CYS A 256 -29.43 10.01 -13.80
CA CYS A 256 -28.62 10.97 -13.03
C CYS A 256 -28.37 12.30 -13.74
N GLY A 257 -28.65 12.38 -15.05
CA GLY A 257 -28.48 13.56 -15.88
C GLY A 257 -27.02 13.84 -16.27
N LYS A 258 -26.10 13.85 -15.30
CA LYS A 258 -24.65 14.06 -15.53
C LYS A 258 -23.79 13.10 -14.72
N VAL A 259 -22.49 13.06 -15.02
CA VAL A 259 -21.45 12.37 -14.25
C VAL A 259 -20.29 13.30 -13.86
N ASN A 260 -19.57 12.95 -12.80
CA ASN A 260 -18.28 13.55 -12.41
C ASN A 260 -17.14 12.62 -12.80
N ILE A 261 -16.35 13.01 -13.80
CA ILE A 261 -15.25 12.18 -14.30
C ILE A 261 -14.01 12.40 -13.44
N ILE A 262 -13.41 11.31 -12.96
CA ILE A 262 -12.06 11.29 -12.38
C ILE A 262 -11.21 10.38 -13.25
N ALA A 263 -10.28 10.99 -13.98
CA ALA A 263 -9.51 10.32 -15.02
C ALA A 263 -8.02 10.33 -14.70
N HIS A 264 -7.33 9.21 -14.89
CA HIS A 264 -5.89 9.10 -14.63
C HIS A 264 -5.09 8.94 -15.91
N SER A 265 -3.92 9.58 -15.99
CA SER A 265 -2.98 9.42 -17.10
C SER A 265 -3.65 9.70 -18.47
N LYS A 266 -3.52 8.81 -19.46
CA LYS A 266 -4.20 8.92 -20.78
C LYS A 266 -5.72 9.08 -20.67
N GLY A 267 -6.36 8.52 -19.65
CA GLY A 267 -7.80 8.62 -19.46
C GLY A 267 -8.29 10.08 -19.41
N GLY A 268 -7.44 11.02 -18.98
CA GLY A 268 -7.76 12.44 -19.00
C GLY A 268 -7.82 13.02 -20.43
N LEU A 269 -7.00 12.54 -21.36
CA LEU A 269 -7.07 12.89 -22.78
C LEU A 269 -8.30 12.24 -23.43
N ASP A 270 -8.57 10.97 -23.11
CA ASP A 270 -9.74 10.24 -23.61
C ASP A 270 -11.04 10.95 -23.21
N SER A 271 -11.12 11.37 -21.94
CA SER A 271 -12.26 12.11 -21.42
C SER A 271 -12.41 13.48 -22.08
N ARG A 272 -11.30 14.22 -22.28
CA ARG A 272 -11.32 15.50 -23.00
C ARG A 272 -11.79 15.34 -24.44
N TYR A 273 -11.35 14.30 -25.14
CA TYR A 273 -11.81 14.00 -26.49
C TYR A 273 -13.31 13.72 -26.54
N ALA A 274 -13.79 12.85 -25.64
CA ALA A 274 -15.21 12.55 -25.53
C ALA A 274 -16.04 13.82 -25.34
N ILE A 275 -15.68 14.63 -24.33
CA ILE A 275 -16.38 15.89 -24.01
C ILE A 275 -16.35 16.87 -25.19
N SER A 276 -15.18 17.10 -25.79
CA SER A 276 -15.04 18.15 -26.79
C SER A 276 -15.60 17.77 -28.17
N ARG A 277 -15.47 16.50 -28.56
CA ARG A 277 -15.65 16.05 -29.95
C ARG A 277 -16.88 15.18 -30.16
N LEU A 278 -17.38 14.54 -29.11
CA LEU A 278 -18.43 13.52 -29.23
C LEU A 278 -19.76 13.92 -28.61
N GLY A 279 -19.92 15.19 -28.21
CA GLY A 279 -21.20 15.75 -27.77
C GLY A 279 -21.73 15.10 -26.49
N ILE A 280 -20.85 14.80 -25.54
CA ILE A 280 -21.24 14.32 -24.20
C ILE A 280 -21.06 15.37 -23.12
N ASP A 281 -20.68 16.60 -23.48
CA ASP A 281 -20.50 17.71 -22.56
C ASP A 281 -21.78 18.04 -21.75
N GLU A 282 -22.95 17.85 -22.33
CA GLU A 282 -24.23 18.01 -21.61
C GLU A 282 -24.40 16.98 -20.48
N TYR A 283 -23.77 15.80 -20.59
CA TYR A 283 -23.82 14.70 -19.63
C TYR A 283 -22.64 14.70 -18.63
N VAL A 284 -21.78 15.71 -18.68
CA VAL A 284 -20.61 15.81 -17.78
C VAL A 284 -20.74 17.07 -16.93
N ALA A 285 -20.58 16.90 -15.62
CA ALA A 285 -20.58 18.00 -14.66
C ALA A 285 -19.16 18.49 -14.41
N SER A 286 -18.23 17.54 -14.21
CA SER A 286 -16.81 17.84 -14.01
C SER A 286 -15.89 16.80 -14.65
N LEU A 287 -14.67 17.24 -14.97
CA LEU A 287 -13.52 16.41 -15.30
C LEU A 287 -12.35 16.76 -14.38
N THR A 288 -11.96 15.81 -13.55
CA THR A 288 -10.75 15.88 -12.73
C THR A 288 -9.69 14.97 -13.32
N THR A 289 -8.56 15.51 -13.77
CA THR A 289 -7.45 14.72 -14.30
C THR A 289 -6.37 14.49 -13.26
N ILE A 290 -5.87 13.26 -13.16
CA ILE A 290 -4.84 12.85 -12.20
C ILE A 290 -3.62 12.38 -12.99
N ASN A 291 -2.50 13.08 -12.83
CA ASN A 291 -1.24 12.82 -13.52
C ASN A 291 -1.37 12.70 -15.05
N THR A 292 -2.31 13.42 -15.67
CA THR A 292 -2.52 13.36 -17.13
C THR A 292 -1.42 14.12 -17.87
N PRO A 293 -0.81 13.53 -18.92
CA PRO A 293 0.17 14.21 -19.75
C PRO A 293 -0.51 15.15 -20.76
N HIS A 294 -1.09 16.27 -20.31
CA HIS A 294 -1.83 17.17 -21.19
C HIS A 294 -0.97 17.80 -22.29
N ARG A 295 0.35 17.86 -22.10
CA ARG A 295 1.32 18.37 -23.08
C ARG A 295 2.24 17.24 -23.58
N GLY A 296 1.83 15.99 -23.39
CA GLY A 296 2.56 14.80 -23.77
C GLY A 296 3.83 14.58 -22.95
N CYS A 297 4.65 13.66 -23.44
CA CYS A 297 5.90 13.21 -22.85
C CYS A 297 7.04 13.32 -23.87
N ILE A 298 8.03 14.19 -23.65
CA ILE A 298 9.11 14.42 -24.64
C ILE A 298 9.98 13.16 -24.80
N PHE A 299 10.21 12.41 -23.72
CA PHE A 299 10.95 11.17 -23.82
C PHE A 299 10.22 10.11 -24.68
N ALA A 300 8.90 10.18 -24.81
CA ALA A 300 8.14 9.29 -25.69
C ALA A 300 8.41 9.61 -27.17
N ASP A 301 8.47 10.90 -27.54
CA ASP A 301 8.92 11.32 -28.89
C ASP A 301 10.32 10.77 -29.17
N TYR A 302 11.25 10.90 -28.22
CA TYR A 302 12.62 10.41 -28.37
C TYR A 302 12.70 8.89 -28.53
N LEU A 303 11.98 8.13 -27.70
CA LEU A 303 11.99 6.66 -27.77
C LEU A 303 11.39 6.17 -29.09
N LEU A 304 10.30 6.77 -29.55
CA LEU A 304 9.67 6.37 -30.83
C LEU A 304 10.55 6.70 -32.05
N ASP A 305 11.33 7.77 -32.01
CA ASP A 305 12.26 8.16 -33.09
C ASP A 305 13.54 7.32 -33.11
N LYS A 306 14.08 6.96 -31.93
CA LYS A 306 15.40 6.32 -31.82
C LYS A 306 15.39 4.80 -31.73
N ILE A 307 14.28 4.18 -31.33
CA ILE A 307 14.22 2.71 -31.21
C ILE A 307 14.12 2.09 -32.60
N PRO A 308 14.98 1.10 -32.94
CA PRO A 308 14.87 0.37 -34.21
C PRO A 308 13.49 -0.28 -34.38
N GLY A 309 12.93 -0.25 -35.59
CA GLY A 309 11.58 -0.78 -35.88
C GLY A 309 11.34 -2.19 -35.31
N ALA A 310 12.29 -3.11 -35.50
CA ALA A 310 12.18 -4.47 -34.96
C ALA A 310 12.07 -4.55 -33.42
N VAL A 311 12.69 -3.63 -32.69
CA VAL A 311 12.59 -3.55 -31.22
C VAL A 311 11.26 -2.93 -30.80
N LYS A 312 10.79 -1.92 -31.55
CA LYS A 312 9.47 -1.30 -31.37
C LYS A 312 8.36 -2.34 -31.58
N ASP A 313 8.42 -3.10 -32.66
CA ASP A 313 7.42 -4.11 -33.02
C ASP A 313 7.40 -5.25 -31.98
N LYS A 314 8.56 -5.78 -31.60
CA LYS A 314 8.65 -6.82 -30.57
C LYS A 314 8.15 -6.36 -29.20
N THR A 315 8.39 -5.09 -28.86
CA THR A 315 7.87 -4.49 -27.61
C THR A 315 6.36 -4.35 -27.69
N ALA A 316 5.83 -3.83 -28.80
CA ALA A 316 4.40 -3.70 -29.05
C ALA A 316 3.69 -5.06 -29.01
N GLU A 317 4.23 -6.09 -29.65
CA GLU A 317 3.70 -7.45 -29.62
C GLU A 317 3.61 -7.99 -28.19
N GLY A 318 4.66 -7.80 -27.38
CA GLY A 318 4.68 -8.22 -25.98
C GLY A 318 3.61 -7.53 -25.13
N TYR A 319 3.48 -6.21 -25.26
CA TYR A 319 2.45 -5.43 -24.55
C TYR A 319 1.04 -5.79 -25.05
N ASN A 320 0.80 -5.80 -26.36
CA ASN A 320 -0.50 -6.13 -26.94
C ASN A 320 -0.95 -7.54 -26.53
N SER A 321 -0.03 -8.51 -26.52
CA SER A 321 -0.34 -9.89 -26.07
C SER A 321 -0.73 -9.93 -24.58
N ALA A 322 0.02 -9.24 -23.72
CA ALA A 322 -0.31 -9.14 -22.30
C ALA A 322 -1.66 -8.45 -22.07
N LEU A 323 -1.94 -7.37 -22.80
CA LEU A 323 -3.19 -6.62 -22.69
C LEU A 323 -4.40 -7.40 -23.19
N LYS A 324 -4.23 -8.22 -24.23
CA LYS A 324 -5.28 -9.13 -24.70
C LYS A 324 -5.60 -10.22 -23.66
N VAL A 325 -4.59 -10.75 -22.97
CA VAL A 325 -4.78 -11.66 -21.83
C VAL A 325 -5.48 -10.97 -20.67
N LEU A 326 -5.16 -9.70 -20.43
CA LEU A 326 -5.85 -8.90 -19.44
C LEU A 326 -7.30 -8.63 -19.89
N GLY A 327 -7.58 -8.51 -21.18
CA GLY A 327 -8.94 -8.51 -21.73
C GLY A 327 -9.24 -7.36 -22.67
N ASP A 328 -8.25 -6.61 -23.16
CA ASP A 328 -8.44 -5.69 -24.28
C ASP A 328 -8.77 -6.51 -25.55
N GLU A 329 -9.83 -6.13 -26.28
CA GLU A 329 -10.23 -6.88 -27.48
C GLU A 329 -9.26 -6.62 -28.63
N ASN A 330 -8.90 -5.35 -28.86
CA ASN A 330 -8.01 -4.90 -29.94
C ASN A 330 -6.94 -3.90 -29.43
N PRO A 331 -5.95 -4.33 -28.62
CA PRO A 331 -4.94 -3.43 -28.08
C PRO A 331 -3.96 -2.92 -29.16
N ASP A 332 -3.66 -1.61 -29.16
CA ASP A 332 -2.63 -0.98 -29.99
C ASP A 332 -1.69 -0.09 -29.16
N PHE A 333 -0.68 -0.73 -28.57
CA PHE A 333 0.36 -0.06 -27.79
C PHE A 333 1.06 1.09 -28.54
N ILE A 334 1.29 0.97 -29.85
CA ILE A 334 2.00 2.00 -30.60
C ILE A 334 1.12 3.22 -30.80
N ALA A 335 -0.16 3.02 -31.15
CA ALA A 335 -1.10 4.13 -31.24
C ALA A 335 -1.24 4.84 -29.88
N ALA A 336 -1.41 4.08 -28.79
CA ALA A 336 -1.55 4.63 -27.46
C ALA A 336 -0.32 5.44 -27.00
N VAL A 337 0.90 4.97 -27.28
CA VAL A 337 2.12 5.72 -26.94
C VAL A 337 2.34 6.91 -27.87
N THR A 338 1.94 6.81 -29.14
CA THR A 338 2.05 7.91 -30.13
C THR A 338 1.16 9.09 -29.73
N ASP A 339 -0.05 8.85 -29.25
CA ASP A 339 -0.96 9.90 -28.77
C ASP A 339 -0.42 10.65 -27.53
N LEU A 340 0.48 10.01 -26.77
CA LEU A 340 1.11 10.59 -25.58
C LEU A 340 2.39 11.38 -25.88
N THR A 341 2.79 11.47 -27.14
CA THR A 341 3.91 12.33 -27.55
C THR A 341 3.59 13.81 -27.37
N ALA A 342 4.61 14.63 -27.13
CA ALA A 342 4.43 16.07 -27.00
C ALA A 342 3.92 16.70 -28.31
N SER A 343 4.35 16.15 -29.45
CA SER A 343 3.89 16.56 -30.78
C SER A 343 2.39 16.28 -30.97
N ALA A 344 1.93 15.05 -30.71
CA ALA A 344 0.51 14.71 -30.83
C ALA A 344 -0.36 15.49 -29.83
N CYS A 345 0.07 15.61 -28.57
CA CYS A 345 -0.68 16.36 -27.55
C CYS A 345 -0.80 17.86 -27.87
N LYS A 346 0.17 18.45 -28.58
CA LYS A 346 0.09 19.84 -29.04
C LYS A 346 -1.03 20.02 -30.06
N GLU A 347 -1.14 19.13 -31.05
CA GLU A 347 -2.22 19.13 -32.04
C GLU A 347 -3.58 18.81 -31.41
N PHE A 348 -3.60 17.83 -30.50
CA PHE A 348 -4.78 17.48 -29.71
C PHE A 348 -5.34 18.70 -28.97
N ASN A 349 -4.50 19.47 -28.27
CA ASN A 349 -4.95 20.63 -27.52
C ASN A 349 -5.51 21.76 -28.40
N GLN A 350 -5.12 21.84 -29.67
CA GLN A 350 -5.68 22.81 -30.62
C GLN A 350 -7.08 22.40 -31.10
N THR A 351 -7.35 21.10 -31.18
CA THR A 351 -8.58 20.54 -31.75
C THR A 351 -9.60 20.08 -30.72
N VAL A 352 -9.20 20.00 -29.45
CA VAL A 352 -10.00 19.54 -28.30
C VAL A 352 -10.04 20.61 -27.19
N PRO A 353 -10.76 21.73 -27.43
CA PRO A 353 -10.95 22.78 -26.43
C PRO A 353 -11.89 22.32 -25.31
N ASP A 354 -11.77 22.96 -24.14
CA ASP A 354 -12.69 22.77 -23.04
C ASP A 354 -14.10 23.28 -23.41
N LYS A 355 -15.14 22.60 -22.91
CA LYS A 355 -16.54 22.92 -23.19
C LYS A 355 -17.12 23.81 -22.09
N PRO A 356 -17.81 24.93 -22.44
CA PRO A 356 -18.54 25.72 -21.46
C PRO A 356 -19.56 24.86 -20.71
N GLY A 357 -19.65 25.03 -19.40
CA GLY A 357 -20.59 24.28 -18.55
C GLY A 357 -20.05 22.97 -17.97
N VAL A 358 -18.82 22.58 -18.31
CA VAL A 358 -18.06 21.52 -17.63
C VAL A 358 -16.98 22.17 -16.75
N TYR A 359 -16.86 21.71 -15.51
CA TYR A 359 -15.77 22.13 -14.62
C TYR A 359 -14.54 21.24 -14.82
N TYR A 360 -13.36 21.84 -14.98
CA TYR A 360 -12.10 21.14 -15.21
C TYR A 360 -11.12 21.43 -14.07
N GLN A 361 -10.51 20.40 -13.52
CA GLN A 361 -9.39 20.56 -12.59
C GLN A 361 -8.35 19.48 -12.84
N SER A 362 -7.11 19.73 -12.43
CA SER A 362 -6.06 18.74 -12.54
C SER A 362 -5.22 18.60 -11.29
N VAL A 363 -4.64 17.40 -11.15
CA VAL A 363 -3.78 17.02 -10.05
C VAL A 363 -2.51 16.41 -10.63
N GLY A 364 -1.37 16.97 -10.27
CA GLY A 364 -0.05 16.40 -10.58
C GLY A 364 0.60 15.84 -9.33
N SER A 365 1.57 14.96 -9.51
CA SER A 365 2.42 14.47 -8.42
C SER A 365 3.87 14.32 -8.85
N LYS A 366 4.79 14.12 -7.91
CA LYS A 366 6.18 13.80 -8.26
C LYS A 366 6.86 12.84 -7.31
N LEU A 367 7.76 12.04 -7.87
CA LEU A 367 8.80 11.35 -7.13
C LEU A 367 9.88 12.36 -6.72
N ASN A 368 10.35 12.26 -5.48
CA ASN A 368 11.48 13.06 -5.02
C ASN A 368 12.81 12.37 -5.33
N THR A 369 12.79 11.05 -5.48
CA THR A 369 13.91 10.23 -5.98
C THR A 369 13.39 9.07 -6.82
N ALA A 370 14.16 8.65 -7.82
CA ALA A 370 13.84 7.51 -8.68
C ALA A 370 13.53 6.23 -7.89
N SER A 371 14.32 5.91 -6.86
CA SER A 371 14.14 4.71 -6.04
C SER A 371 12.86 4.72 -5.18
N GLY A 372 12.13 5.84 -5.13
CA GLY A 372 10.81 5.92 -4.52
C GLY A 372 9.71 5.27 -5.37
N GLY A 373 9.90 5.16 -6.68
CA GLY A 373 8.99 4.43 -7.57
C GLY A 373 9.31 2.94 -7.62
N ARG A 374 8.33 2.12 -8.02
CA ARG A 374 8.59 0.73 -8.42
C ARG A 374 8.91 0.65 -9.90
N PHE A 375 9.54 -0.45 -10.32
CA PHE A 375 9.72 -0.70 -11.75
C PHE A 375 8.35 -0.79 -12.46
N PRO A 376 8.16 -0.14 -13.62
CA PRO A 376 9.16 0.60 -14.41
C PRO A 376 9.34 2.09 -14.06
N LEU A 377 8.49 2.67 -13.20
CA LEU A 377 8.47 4.10 -12.87
C LEU A 377 9.81 4.65 -12.34
N ASN A 378 10.57 3.84 -11.59
CA ASN A 378 11.90 4.23 -11.12
C ASN A 378 12.92 4.41 -12.25
N PHE A 379 12.81 3.61 -13.31
CA PHE A 379 13.69 3.67 -14.47
C PHE A 379 13.31 4.86 -15.35
N SER A 380 12.04 4.96 -15.73
CA SER A 380 11.55 6.04 -16.58
C SER A 380 11.66 7.41 -15.92
N HIS A 381 11.61 7.50 -14.58
CA HIS A 381 11.88 8.75 -13.86
C HIS A 381 13.18 9.44 -14.28
N GLN A 382 14.26 8.68 -14.49
CA GLN A 382 15.55 9.24 -14.87
C GLN A 382 15.54 9.76 -16.31
N LEU A 383 14.83 9.07 -17.21
CA LEU A 383 14.67 9.49 -18.59
C LEU A 383 13.84 10.78 -18.66
N VAL A 384 12.66 10.80 -18.03
CA VAL A 384 11.81 12.00 -17.98
C VAL A 384 12.57 13.16 -17.35
N LYS A 385 13.35 12.92 -16.28
CA LYS A 385 14.15 13.96 -15.63
C LYS A 385 15.20 14.58 -16.54
N TYR A 386 15.77 13.79 -17.44
CA TYR A 386 16.75 14.27 -18.41
C TYR A 386 16.13 15.23 -19.44
N PHE A 387 14.89 14.98 -19.87
CA PHE A 387 14.21 15.79 -20.89
C PHE A 387 13.36 16.94 -20.31
N ASP A 388 12.55 16.65 -19.29
CA ASP A 388 11.45 17.51 -18.83
C ASP A 388 11.54 17.92 -17.35
N GLY A 389 12.52 17.39 -16.60
CA GLY A 389 12.74 17.74 -15.20
C GLY A 389 11.89 16.95 -14.18
N ALA A 390 11.30 17.62 -13.20
CA ALA A 390 10.57 16.96 -12.11
C ALA A 390 9.37 16.16 -12.65
N ASN A 391 9.16 14.94 -12.15
CA ASN A 391 8.17 14.02 -12.70
C ASN A 391 7.71 12.95 -11.69
N ASP A 392 6.61 12.27 -11.99
CA ASP A 392 6.03 11.18 -11.19
C ASP A 392 6.59 9.79 -11.55
N GLY A 393 7.59 9.73 -12.42
CA GLY A 393 8.14 8.52 -13.00
C GLY A 393 7.69 8.26 -14.43
N LEU A 394 6.64 8.92 -14.93
CA LEU A 394 6.20 8.80 -16.34
C LEU A 394 5.91 10.16 -16.97
N VAL A 395 5.30 11.08 -16.24
CA VAL A 395 4.83 12.35 -16.76
C VAL A 395 5.52 13.49 -16.02
N ALA A 396 5.96 14.48 -16.78
CA ALA A 396 6.62 15.65 -16.23
C ALA A 396 5.66 16.63 -15.57
N GLU A 397 6.15 17.34 -14.56
CA GLU A 397 5.41 18.34 -13.79
C GLU A 397 4.78 19.41 -14.69
N SER A 398 5.47 19.83 -15.75
CA SER A 398 5.00 20.82 -16.72
C SER A 398 3.79 20.35 -17.54
N SER A 399 3.53 19.04 -17.62
CA SER A 399 2.48 18.45 -18.44
C SER A 399 1.15 18.33 -17.69
N PHE A 400 1.14 18.36 -16.35
CA PHE A 400 -0.08 18.19 -15.53
C PHE A 400 -1.09 19.36 -15.50
N PRO A 401 -0.68 20.64 -15.48
CA PRO A 401 -1.63 21.74 -15.25
C PRO A 401 -2.69 21.85 -16.36
N TRP A 402 -3.97 21.77 -15.99
CA TRP A 402 -5.13 21.92 -16.88
C TRP A 402 -6.37 22.33 -16.10
N GLY A 403 -7.29 23.05 -16.76
CA GLY A 403 -8.55 23.46 -16.16
C GLY A 403 -8.42 24.70 -15.25
N GLN A 404 -9.47 24.93 -14.45
CA GLN A 404 -9.59 26.11 -13.59
C GLN A 404 -8.73 26.01 -12.32
N ASP A 405 -8.57 24.81 -11.77
CA ASP A 405 -7.82 24.55 -10.54
C ASP A 405 -6.74 23.49 -10.78
N TYR A 406 -5.53 23.71 -10.25
CA TYR A 406 -4.42 22.77 -10.31
C TYR A 406 -3.83 22.53 -8.93
N THR A 407 -3.68 21.26 -8.55
CA THR A 407 -3.00 20.85 -7.31
C THR A 407 -1.75 20.03 -7.64
N PHE A 408 -0.63 20.36 -7.02
CA PHE A 408 0.62 19.58 -7.15
C PHE A 408 1.00 18.90 -5.85
N LEU A 409 1.18 17.57 -5.90
CA LEU A 409 1.37 16.72 -4.73
C LEU A 409 2.80 16.17 -4.63
N THR A 410 3.34 16.19 -3.42
CA THR A 410 4.55 15.46 -3.06
C THR A 410 4.56 15.14 -1.56
N THR A 411 5.53 14.34 -1.12
CA THR A 411 5.77 14.05 0.30
C THR A 411 6.88 14.93 0.86
N SER A 412 6.87 15.14 2.17
CA SER A 412 7.97 15.75 2.94
C SER A 412 9.29 14.95 2.84
N GLY A 413 9.20 13.62 2.64
CA GLY A 413 10.33 12.70 2.61
C GLY A 413 10.98 12.53 1.23
N ARG A 414 12.03 11.70 1.18
CA ARG A 414 12.80 11.44 -0.06
C ARG A 414 12.06 10.62 -1.13
N ARG A 415 10.96 9.96 -0.77
CA ARG A 415 10.23 9.06 -1.70
C ARG A 415 9.48 9.86 -2.77
N GLY A 416 8.66 10.82 -2.37
CA GLY A 416 7.65 11.42 -3.24
C GLY A 416 6.48 10.48 -3.53
N ILE A 417 5.68 10.85 -4.52
CA ILE A 417 4.45 10.17 -4.97
C ILE A 417 4.63 9.87 -6.48
N SER A 418 4.61 8.61 -6.85
CA SER A 418 4.74 8.18 -8.24
C SER A 418 3.41 8.15 -8.98
N HIS A 419 3.49 8.02 -10.30
CA HIS A 419 2.35 7.87 -11.20
C HIS A 419 1.37 6.79 -10.69
N GLY A 420 1.89 5.61 -10.35
CA GLY A 420 1.08 4.49 -9.87
C GLY A 420 0.58 4.63 -8.43
N ASP A 421 1.17 5.52 -7.62
CA ASP A 421 0.71 5.73 -6.24
C ASP A 421 -0.60 6.51 -6.20
N MET A 422 -0.84 7.40 -7.17
CA MET A 422 -2.09 8.18 -7.28
C MET A 422 -3.32 7.34 -7.63
N ILE A 423 -3.13 6.07 -7.99
CA ILE A 423 -4.20 5.07 -8.19
C ILE A 423 -4.09 3.91 -7.20
N ASP A 424 -3.24 4.05 -6.17
CA ASP A 424 -3.01 3.02 -5.16
C ASP A 424 -2.59 1.64 -5.74
N LEU A 425 -1.87 1.64 -6.88
CA LEU A 425 -1.55 0.45 -7.66
C LEU A 425 -0.90 -0.65 -6.82
N ASN A 426 0.05 -0.24 -5.98
CA ASN A 426 0.85 -1.12 -5.13
C ASN A 426 0.27 -1.32 -3.72
N ARG A 427 -0.83 -0.63 -3.39
CA ARG A 427 -1.44 -0.64 -2.04
C ARG A 427 -0.42 -0.33 -0.95
N GLU A 428 0.52 0.55 -1.26
CA GLU A 428 1.64 0.92 -0.39
C GLU A 428 1.23 2.05 0.55
N ASN A 429 1.66 1.98 1.80
CA ASN A 429 1.43 3.07 2.75
C ASN A 429 2.57 4.08 2.64
N ILE A 430 2.23 5.29 2.21
CA ILE A 430 3.19 6.39 2.04
C ILE A 430 3.13 7.27 3.28
N ARG A 431 4.30 7.58 3.84
CA ARG A 431 4.39 8.47 4.99
C ARG A 431 3.90 9.86 4.61
N ASP A 432 3.03 10.42 5.44
CA ASP A 432 2.42 11.76 5.33
C ASP A 432 1.54 11.96 4.07
N PHE A 433 1.21 10.90 3.33
CA PHE A 433 0.27 10.95 2.20
C PHE A 433 -0.58 9.69 2.15
N ASP A 434 -1.91 9.84 2.25
CA ASP A 434 -2.86 8.76 2.03
C ASP A 434 -3.71 9.10 0.80
N VAL A 435 -3.51 8.35 -0.28
CA VAL A 435 -4.24 8.53 -1.52
C VAL A 435 -5.75 8.37 -1.33
N ARG A 436 -6.21 7.52 -0.41
CA ARG A 436 -7.65 7.33 -0.17
C ARG A 436 -8.28 8.59 0.43
N GLU A 437 -7.64 9.16 1.45
CA GLU A 437 -8.09 10.42 2.06
C GLU A 437 -8.01 11.59 1.09
N TYR A 438 -6.98 11.61 0.24
CA TYR A 438 -6.88 12.63 -0.81
C TYR A 438 -8.11 12.59 -1.74
N TYR A 439 -8.50 11.40 -2.20
CA TYR A 439 -9.69 11.26 -3.05
C TYR A 439 -10.98 11.56 -2.30
N VAL A 440 -11.10 11.22 -1.00
CA VAL A 440 -12.25 11.63 -0.18
C VAL A 440 -12.36 13.16 -0.13
N GLY A 441 -11.24 13.86 0.12
CA GLY A 441 -11.21 15.32 0.10
C GLY A 441 -11.53 15.92 -1.28
N LEU A 442 -10.99 15.34 -2.34
CA LEU A 442 -11.24 15.75 -3.73
C LEU A 442 -12.72 15.62 -4.09
N VAL A 443 -13.34 14.48 -3.77
CA VAL A 443 -14.77 14.24 -4.05
C VAL A 443 -15.65 15.12 -3.16
N ASN A 444 -15.29 15.32 -1.89
CA ASN A 444 -16.00 16.27 -1.03
C ASN A 444 -15.93 17.70 -1.59
N GLY A 445 -14.79 18.11 -2.16
CA GLY A 445 -14.67 19.40 -2.85
C GLY A 445 -15.58 19.51 -4.08
N LEU A 446 -15.80 18.42 -4.82
CA LEU A 446 -16.78 18.39 -5.92
C LEU A 446 -18.22 18.54 -5.37
N LYS A 447 -18.55 17.83 -4.29
CA LYS A 447 -19.84 17.91 -3.61
C LYS A 447 -20.13 19.35 -3.12
N GLU A 448 -19.15 20.00 -2.49
CA GLU A 448 -19.26 21.39 -2.00
C GLU A 448 -19.49 22.40 -3.12
N LYS A 449 -18.96 22.13 -4.32
CA LYS A 449 -19.22 22.93 -5.54
C LYS A 449 -20.59 22.64 -6.18
N GLY A 450 -21.36 21.70 -5.63
CA GLY A 450 -22.70 21.34 -6.10
C GLY A 450 -22.73 20.32 -7.25
N PHE A 451 -21.62 19.62 -7.47
CA PHE A 451 -21.52 18.53 -8.45
C PHE A 451 -21.88 17.17 -7.86
#